data_AF-A0A830CHV0-F1
#
_entry.id   AF-A0A830CHV0-F1
#
_cell.length_a   1.000
_cell.length_b   1.000
_cell.length_c   1.000
_cell.angle_alpha   90.00
_cell.angle_beta   90.00
_cell.angle_gamma   90.00
#
_symmetry.space_group_name_H-M   'P 1'
#
loop_
_entity.id
_entity.type
_entity.pdbx_description
1 polymer ?
#
loop_
_entity_poly.entity_id
_entity_poly.type
_entity_poly.pdbx_seq_one_letter_code
_entity_poly.pdbx_strand_id
1 'polypeptide(L)'
;MVSSSDFIFPFLNSQDFTLEQDSLVPPNGWKAYYAATRAIVNVNNEFFRILRERSLPAMAQFWLNADYVKCVYANRQSFSGYACFYYCIKIF
;
A
#
# COMPACT_ATOMS: atom_id res chain seq x y z
N MET A 1 25.37 6.17 15.40
CA MET A 1 24.84 5.70 16.71
C MET A 1 23.35 5.53 16.54
N VAL A 2 22.82 4.31 16.68
CA VAL A 2 21.36 4.05 16.67
C VAL A 2 20.79 4.64 17.96
N SER A 3 19.71 5.43 17.85
CA SER A 3 19.10 6.07 19.02
C SER A 3 18.43 5.03 19.91
N SER A 4 18.44 5.23 21.23
CA SER A 4 17.72 4.34 22.17
C SER A 4 16.22 4.23 21.86
N SER A 5 15.63 5.27 21.24
CA SER A 5 14.27 5.25 20.71
C SER A 5 14.06 4.26 19.56
N ASP A 6 15.06 4.05 18.70
CA ASP A 6 14.93 3.11 17.57
C ASP A 6 14.88 1.66 18.03
N PHE A 7 15.53 1.31 19.15
CA PHE A 7 15.52 -0.06 19.67
C PHE A 7 14.20 -0.41 20.38
N ILE A 8 13.54 0.58 21.00
CA ILE A 8 12.30 0.38 21.76
C ILE A 8 11.06 0.42 20.85
N PHE A 9 11.12 1.17 19.75
CA PHE A 9 9.98 1.40 18.87
C PHE A 9 9.32 0.12 18.31
N PRO A 10 10.07 -0.92 17.85
CA PRO A 10 9.48 -2.15 17.33
C PRO A 10 8.70 -2.91 18.39
N PHE A 11 9.25 -2.99 19.61
CA PHE A 11 8.63 -3.68 20.73
C PHE A 11 7.28 -3.05 21.10
N LEU A 12 7.22 -1.72 21.15
CA LEU A 12 6.00 -0.98 21.48
C LEU A 12 4.87 -1.15 20.45
N ASN A 13 5.20 -1.42 19.18
CA ASN A 13 4.21 -1.58 18.12
C ASN A 13 4.18 -3.02 17.57
N SER A 14 4.60 -4.00 18.37
CA SER A 14 4.69 -5.41 17.99
C SER A 14 3.39 -6.02 17.47
N GLN A 15 2.23 -5.48 17.83
CA GLN A 15 0.93 -5.91 17.29
C GLN A 15 0.72 -5.55 15.80
N ASP A 16 1.43 -4.53 15.31
CA ASP A 16 1.34 -4.06 13.93
C ASP A 16 2.45 -4.67 13.03
N PHE A 17 3.40 -5.40 13.61
CA PHE A 17 4.50 -6.03 12.90
C PHE A 17 4.24 -7.52 12.67
N THR A 18 4.63 -8.02 11.49
CA THR A 18 4.65 -9.45 11.18
C THR A 18 6.07 -10.00 11.39
N LEU A 19 6.18 -11.33 11.56
CA LEU A 19 7.46 -12.03 11.76
C LEU A 19 8.47 -11.79 10.62
N GLU A 20 7.99 -11.42 9.43
CA GLU A 20 8.83 -11.08 8.27
C GLU A 20 9.73 -9.85 8.51
N GLN A 21 9.40 -9.02 9.51
CA GLN A 21 10.09 -7.77 9.79
C GLN A 21 11.19 -7.93 10.86
N ASP A 22 11.26 -9.06 11.56
CA ASP A 22 12.22 -9.30 12.66
C ASP A 22 13.70 -9.25 12.22
N SER A 23 13.97 -9.50 10.94
CA SER A 23 15.33 -9.49 10.37
C SER A 23 15.75 -8.14 9.77
N LEU A 24 14.86 -7.15 9.78
CA LEU A 24 15.09 -5.88 9.10
C LEU A 24 15.88 -4.89 9.96
N VAL A 25 16.79 -4.16 9.32
CA VAL A 25 17.45 -2.99 9.89
C VAL A 25 17.14 -1.79 9.00
N PRO A 26 16.12 -0.98 9.32
CA PRO A 26 15.73 0.12 8.46
C PRO A 26 16.81 1.21 8.40
N PRO A 27 17.19 1.68 7.20
CA PRO A 27 18.28 2.65 7.04
C PRO A 27 17.99 4.02 7.70
N ASN A 28 16.71 4.37 7.86
CA ASN A 28 16.25 5.61 8.47
C ASN A 28 15.60 5.41 9.86
N GLY A 29 15.84 4.26 10.49
CA GLY A 29 15.28 3.92 11.80
C GLY A 29 13.84 3.39 11.75
N TRP A 30 13.42 2.80 12.86
CA TRP A 30 12.16 2.05 12.96
C TRP A 30 10.91 2.94 12.91
N LYS A 31 11.02 4.17 13.42
CA LYS A 31 9.92 5.13 13.37
C LYS A 31 9.58 5.55 11.94
N ALA A 32 10.59 5.82 11.11
CA ALA A 32 10.41 6.16 9.70
C ALA A 32 9.85 4.98 8.91
N TYR A 33 10.37 3.77 9.18
CA TYR A 33 9.86 2.54 8.60
C TYR A 33 8.37 2.33 8.91
N TYR A 34 7.98 2.41 10.19
CA TYR A 34 6.60 2.25 10.60
C TYR A 34 5.67 3.30 9.98
N ALA A 35 6.09 4.57 9.95
CA ALA A 35 5.30 5.62 9.32
C ALA A 35 5.03 5.34 7.82
N ALA A 36 6.06 4.89 7.09
CA ALA A 36 5.92 4.52 5.68
C ALA A 36 5.01 3.30 5.49
N THR A 37 5.23 2.24 6.28
CA THR A 37 4.41 1.02 6.24
C THR A 37 2.94 1.33 6.55
N ARG A 38 2.67 2.13 7.59
CA ARG A 38 1.30 2.52 7.95
C ARG A 38 0.63 3.35 6.86
N ALA A 39 1.36 4.25 6.21
CA ALA A 39 0.84 4.99 5.06
C ALA A 39 0.45 4.06 3.90
N ILE A 40 1.27 3.07 3.57
CA ILE A 40 0.98 2.07 2.54
C ILE A 40 -0.25 1.24 2.90
N VAL A 41 -0.35 0.75 4.15
CA VAL A 41 -1.51 -0.02 4.62
C VAL A 41 -2.80 0.81 4.54
N ASN A 42 -2.76 2.09 4.92
CA ASN A 42 -3.91 2.98 4.81
C ASN A 42 -4.33 3.20 3.35
N VAL A 43 -3.38 3.42 2.45
CA VAL A 43 -3.62 3.55 1.00
C VAL A 43 -4.25 2.26 0.45
N ASN A 44 -3.75 1.08 0.84
CA ASN A 44 -4.33 -0.20 0.43
C ASN A 44 -5.78 -0.40 0.95
N ASN A 45 -6.04 -0.04 2.21
CA ASN A 45 -7.40 -0.10 2.76
C ASN A 45 -8.36 0.81 2.00
N GLU A 46 -7.90 2.00 1.63
CA GLU A 46 -8.67 2.96 0.83
C GLU A 46 -8.96 2.44 -0.58
N PHE A 47 -7.98 1.81 -1.23
CA PHE A 47 -8.18 1.13 -2.51
C PHE A 47 -9.34 0.13 -2.44
N PHE A 48 -9.35 -0.76 -1.44
CA PHE A 48 -10.43 -1.73 -1.26
C PHE A 48 -11.77 -1.09 -0.90
N ARG A 49 -11.76 0.03 -0.16
CA ARG A 49 -12.98 0.81 0.11
C ARG A 49 -13.58 1.35 -1.18
N ILE A 50 -12.75 1.99 -2.03
CA ILE A 50 -13.17 2.54 -3.32
C ILE A 50 -13.72 1.45 -4.24
N LEU A 51 -13.08 0.27 -4.27
CA LEU A 51 -13.58 -0.89 -5.01
C LEU A 51 -14.98 -1.32 -4.54
N ARG A 52 -15.17 -1.49 -3.23
CA ARG A 52 -16.47 -1.88 -2.66
C ARG A 52 -17.57 -0.86 -2.97
N GLU A 53 -17.25 0.42 -2.94
CA GLU A 53 -18.19 1.51 -3.23
C GLU A 53 -18.40 1.75 -4.73
N ARG A 54 -17.55 1.16 -5.58
CA ARG A 54 -17.54 1.39 -7.04
C ARG A 54 -17.47 2.88 -7.42
N SER A 55 -16.78 3.68 -6.62
CA SER A 55 -16.62 5.12 -6.85
C SER A 55 -15.58 5.41 -7.94
N LEU A 56 -16.06 5.54 -9.18
CA LEU A 56 -15.25 5.94 -10.32
C LEU A 56 -14.42 7.22 -10.07
N PRO A 57 -15.00 8.34 -9.58
CA PRO A 57 -14.21 9.56 -9.38
C PRO A 57 -13.12 9.38 -8.33
N ALA A 58 -13.37 8.62 -7.26
CA ALA A 58 -12.34 8.34 -6.25
C ALA A 58 -11.22 7.47 -6.81
N MET A 59 -11.54 6.44 -7.60
CA MET A 59 -10.53 5.60 -8.24
C MET A 59 -9.67 6.40 -9.23
N ALA A 60 -10.26 7.32 -10.00
CA ALA A 60 -9.52 8.16 -10.95
C ALA A 60 -8.50 9.08 -10.27
N GLN A 61 -8.79 9.54 -9.05
CA GLN A 61 -7.90 10.36 -8.21
C GLN A 61 -6.85 9.52 -7.47
N PHE A 62 -7.21 8.29 -7.10
CA PHE A 62 -6.34 7.35 -6.39
C PHE A 62 -5.31 6.71 -7.34
N TRP A 63 -5.68 6.45 -8.59
CA TRP A 63 -4.84 5.74 -9.55
C TRP A 63 -3.65 6.58 -10.00
N LEU A 64 -2.49 5.92 -10.12
CA LEU A 64 -1.29 6.59 -10.61
C LEU A 64 -1.47 6.97 -12.09
N ASN A 65 -1.18 8.23 -12.42
CA ASN A 65 -1.20 8.73 -13.79
C ASN A 65 0.08 8.35 -14.53
N ALA A 66 0.18 7.08 -14.94
CA ALA A 66 1.31 6.55 -15.68
C ALA A 66 0.92 5.40 -16.62
N ASP A 67 1.74 5.16 -17.65
CA ASP A 67 1.47 4.15 -18.67
C ASP A 67 1.79 2.72 -18.23
N TYR A 68 2.66 2.57 -17.22
CA TYR A 68 3.11 1.27 -16.71
C TYR A 68 2.17 0.65 -15.67
N VAL A 69 1.11 1.36 -15.27
CA VAL A 69 0.13 0.83 -14.30
C VAL A 69 -0.71 -0.23 -14.96
N LYS A 70 -1.00 -1.32 -14.25
CA LYS A 70 -1.76 -2.46 -14.78
C LYS A 70 -2.86 -2.88 -13.82
N CYS A 71 -4.02 -3.21 -14.38
CA CYS A 71 -5.08 -3.93 -13.69
C CYS A 71 -5.13 -5.36 -14.22
N VAL A 72 -4.98 -6.36 -13.35
CA VAL A 72 -4.94 -7.78 -13.73
C VAL A 72 -6.13 -8.52 -13.09
N TYR A 73 -6.93 -9.16 -13.93
CA TYR A 73 -8.05 -9.98 -13.48
C TYR A 73 -7.61 -11.43 -13.22
N ALA A 74 -8.40 -12.19 -12.46
CA ALA A 74 -8.10 -13.56 -12.05
C ALA A 74 -7.84 -14.53 -13.23
N ASN A 75 -8.43 -14.26 -14.40
CA ASN A 75 -8.22 -15.04 -15.63
C ASN A 75 -6.94 -14.64 -16.41
N ARG A 76 -6.04 -13.84 -15.82
CA ARG A 76 -4.83 -13.28 -16.43
C ARG A 76 -5.07 -12.22 -17.53
N GLN A 77 -6.31 -11.81 -17.77
CA GLN A 77 -6.57 -10.64 -18.58
C GLN A 77 -6.00 -9.40 -17.89
N SER A 78 -5.31 -8.54 -18.62
CA SER A 78 -4.75 -7.31 -18.06
C SER A 78 -5.03 -6.10 -18.93
N PHE A 79 -5.28 -4.97 -18.27
CA PHE A 79 -5.44 -3.66 -18.88
C PHE A 79 -4.30 -2.78 -18.37
N SER A 80 -3.67 -2.01 -19.26
CA SER A 80 -2.51 -1.17 -18.93
C SER A 80 -2.81 0.31 -19.15
N GLY A 81 -2.01 1.17 -18.53
CA GLY A 81 -2.07 2.62 -18.63
C GLY A 81 -3.03 3.29 -17.66
N TYR A 82 -3.01 4.63 -17.61
CA TYR A 82 -3.84 5.40 -16.67
C TYR A 82 -5.32 5.01 -16.77
N ALA A 83 -5.86 4.89 -17.99
CA ALA A 83 -7.25 4.52 -18.21
C ALA A 83 -7.64 3.12 -17.71
N CYS A 84 -6.69 2.27 -17.29
CA CYS A 84 -7.01 0.94 -16.78
C CYS A 84 -7.81 0.96 -15.46
N PHE A 85 -7.82 2.09 -14.74
CA PHE A 85 -8.62 2.26 -13.53
C PHE A 85 -10.12 2.02 -13.77
N TYR A 86 -10.64 2.38 -14.95
CA TYR A 86 -12.03 2.15 -15.35
C TYR A 86 -12.35 0.65 -15.41
N TYR A 87 -11.42 -0.17 -15.87
CA TYR A 87 -11.60 -1.61 -15.95
C TYR A 87 -11.47 -2.23 -14.56
N CYS A 88 -10.52 -1.78 -13.75
CA CYS A 88 -10.32 -2.30 -12.41
C CYS A 88 -11.56 -2.15 -11.53
N ILE A 89 -12.19 -0.98 -11.52
CA ILE A 89 -13.39 -0.76 -10.72
C ILE A 89 -14.66 -1.41 -11.30
N LYS A 90 -14.66 -1.78 -12.58
CA LYS A 90 -15.78 -2.51 -13.20
C LYS A 90 -15.69 -4.01 -12.99
N ILE A 91 -14.47 -4.53 -12.89
CA ILE A 91 -14.18 -5.96 -12.78
C ILE A 91 -14.26 -6.44 -11.33
N PHE A 92 -13.77 -5.64 -10.38
CA PHE A 92 -13.79 -5.90 -8.94
C PHE A 92 -14.97 -5.16 -8.29
#